data_AF-A0A660NLH7-F1
#
_entry.id   AF-A0A660NLH7-F1
#
_cell.length_a   1.000
_cell.length_b   1.000
_cell.length_c   1.000
_cell.angle_alpha   90.00
_cell.angle_beta   90.00
_cell.angle_gamma   90.00
#
_symmetry.space_group_name_H-M   'P 1'
#
loop_
_entity.id
_entity.type
_entity.pdbx_description
1 polymer ?
#
loop_
_entity_poly.entity_id
_entity_poly.type
_entity_poly.pdbx_seq_one_letter_code
_entity_poly.pdbx_strand_id
1 'polypeptide(L)' 'NRQVRRMTAKAGYPCLRLVRIAVGALNLWDLGLAPGEWRFVSPTALNRR' A
#
# COMPACT_ATOMS: atom_id res chain seq x y z
N ASN A 1 -7.01 13.79 -1.78
CA ASN A 1 -5.90 13.52 -2.74
C ASN A 1 -4.55 13.98 -2.15
N ARG A 2 -3.43 13.26 -2.42
CA ARG A 2 -2.05 13.55 -1.92
C ARG A 2 -1.89 13.77 -0.39
N GLN A 3 -2.67 13.08 0.45
CA GLN A 3 -2.71 13.33 1.90
C GLN A 3 -1.34 13.13 2.59
N VAL A 4 -0.72 11.97 2.44
CA VAL A 4 0.57 11.65 3.09
C VAL A 4 1.65 12.67 2.70
N ARG A 5 1.72 13.06 1.43
CA ARG A 5 2.67 14.08 0.95
C ARG A 5 2.45 15.45 1.60
N ARG A 6 1.19 15.84 1.85
CA ARG A 6 0.88 17.08 2.57
C ARG A 6 1.28 16.99 4.04
N MET A 7 1.09 15.83 4.67
CA MET A 7 1.49 15.60 6.06
C MET A 7 3.01 15.69 6.23
N THR A 8 3.81 15.06 5.36
CA THR A 8 5.27 15.14 5.45
C THR A 8 5.78 16.56 5.19
N ALA A 9 5.21 17.28 4.22
CA ALA A 9 5.56 18.67 3.96
C ALA A 9 5.27 19.57 5.17
N LYS A 10 4.14 19.35 5.86
CA LYS A 10 3.80 20.07 7.10
C LYS A 10 4.79 19.78 8.23
N ALA A 11 5.36 18.58 8.27
CA ALA A 11 6.40 18.21 9.22
C ALA A 11 7.82 18.69 8.80
N GLY A 12 7.98 19.37 7.67
CA GLY A 12 9.26 19.86 7.18
C GLY A 12 10.10 18.85 6.39
N TYR A 13 9.50 17.72 5.97
CA TYR A 13 10.23 16.63 5.30
C TYR A 13 9.72 16.36 3.86
N PRO A 14 10.63 16.07 2.91
CA PRO A 14 10.24 15.66 1.57
C PRO A 14 9.73 14.21 1.54
N CYS A 15 8.64 13.95 0.81
CA CYS A 15 8.18 12.58 0.53
C CYS A 15 8.80 12.07 -0.78
N LEU A 16 10.02 11.53 -0.68
CA LEU A 16 10.83 11.09 -1.83
C LEU A 16 10.24 9.86 -2.53
N ARG A 17 9.78 8.88 -1.74
CA ARG A 17 9.15 7.65 -2.23
C ARG A 17 7.94 7.31 -1.37
N LEU A 18 6.81 7.04 -2.01
CA LEU A 18 5.59 6.61 -1.34
C LEU A 18 5.11 5.32 -2.00
N VAL A 19 5.20 4.22 -1.27
CA VAL A 19 4.71 2.90 -1.70
C VAL A 19 3.67 2.45 -0.69
N ARG A 20 2.49 2.06 -1.18
CA ARG A 20 1.48 1.44 -0.33
C ARG A 20 1.70 -0.07 -0.36
N ILE A 21 2.12 -0.63 0.77
CA ILE A 21 2.45 -2.05 0.89
C ILE A 21 1.26 -2.92 1.31
N ALA A 22 0.17 -2.34 1.82
CA ALA A 22 -0.98 -3.10 2.28
C ALA A 22 -2.29 -2.31 2.13
N VAL A 23 -3.40 -3.06 2.01
CA VAL A 23 -4.78 -2.57 2.07
C VAL A 23 -5.63 -3.61 2.81
N GLY A 24 -6.12 -3.26 4.00
CA GLY A 24 -6.82 -4.23 4.85
C GLY A 24 -5.96 -5.45 5.14
N ALA A 25 -6.52 -6.64 4.90
CA ALA A 25 -5.82 -7.93 5.08
C ALA A 25 -4.75 -8.23 4.04
N LEU A 26 -4.73 -7.52 2.91
CA LEU A 26 -3.84 -7.80 1.79
C LEU A 26 -2.50 -7.07 1.98
N ASN A 27 -1.42 -7.83 1.92
CA ASN A 27 -0.05 -7.34 1.98
C ASN A 27 0.68 -7.68 0.68
N LEU A 28 1.41 -6.73 0.10
CA LEU A 28 2.10 -6.88 -1.19
C LEU A 28 3.21 -7.95 -1.14
N TRP A 29 3.87 -8.11 0.01
CA TRP A 29 4.93 -9.10 0.21
C TRP A 29 4.37 -10.52 0.28
N ASP A 30 3.26 -10.71 1.00
CA ASP A 30 2.56 -12.00 1.10
C ASP A 30 2.02 -12.46 -0.27
N LEU A 31 1.67 -11.51 -1.14
CA LEU A 31 1.15 -11.78 -2.48
C LEU A 31 2.24 -12.12 -3.49
N GLY A 32 3.51 -11.80 -3.20
CA GLY A 32 4.67 -12.10 -4.04
C GLY A 32 4.69 -11.37 -5.38
N LEU A 33 4.06 -10.19 -5.47
CA LEU A 33 3.91 -9.45 -6.73
C LEU A 33 5.07 -8.48 -6.98
N ALA A 34 5.62 -8.52 -8.20
CA ALA A 34 6.55 -7.52 -8.69
C ALA A 34 5.82 -6.25 -9.21
N PRO A 35 6.51 -5.11 -9.36
CA PRO A 35 5.91 -3.91 -9.94
C PRO A 35 5.35 -4.17 -11.34
N GLY A 36 4.07 -3.85 -11.53
CA GLY A 36 3.34 -4.07 -12.80
C GLY A 36 2.58 -5.40 -12.85
N GLU A 37 2.82 -6.31 -11.91
CA GLU A 37 2.06 -7.56 -11.81
C GLU A 37 0.73 -7.37 -11.09
N TRP A 38 -0.19 -8.29 -11.37
CA TRP A 38 -1.48 -8.36 -10.74
C TRP A 38 -1.89 -9.82 -10.58
N ARG A 39 -2.79 -10.08 -9.63
CA ARG A 39 -3.42 -11.38 -9.44
C ARG A 39 -4.84 -11.23 -8.92
N PHE A 40 -5.69 -12.21 -9.21
CA PHE A 40 -6.96 -12.35 -8.52
C PHE A 40 -6.74 -12.83 -7.09
N VAL A 41 -7.60 -12.38 -6.18
CA VAL A 41 -7.64 -12.81 -4.79
C VAL A 41 -8.98 -13.48 -4.50
N SER A 42 -8.97 -14.55 -3.70
CA SER A 42 -10.23 -15.16 -3.24
C SER A 42 -10.90 -14.26 -2.21
N PRO A 43 -12.24 -14.29 -2.09
CA PRO A 43 -12.95 -13.53 -1.05
C PRO A 43 -12.45 -13.83 0.37
N THR A 44 -12.03 -15.07 0.62
CA THR A 44 -11.44 -15.50 1.90
C THR A 44 -10.18 -14.73 2.27
N ALA A 45 -9.38 -14.28 1.29
CA ALA A 45 -8.15 -13.52 1.54
C ALA A 45 -8.41 -12.11 2.10
N LEU A 46 -9.65 -11.62 2.00
CA LEU A 46 -10.06 -10.32 2.52
C LEU A 46 -10.48 -10.38 4.00
N ASN A 47 -10.75 -11.58 4.53
CA ASN A 47 -11.22 -11.77 5.89
C ASN A 47 -10.03 -11.98 6.85
N ARG A 48 -9.45 -10.88 7.36
CA ARG A 48 -8.76 -10.89 8.66
C ARG A 48 -9.67 -10.20 9.67
N ARG A 49 -10.04 -10.93 10.73
CA ARG A 49 -10.68 -10.35 11.91
C ARG A 49 -9.68 -9.50 12.68
#